data_AF-A0A091Q655-F1
#
_entry.id   AF-A0A091Q655-F1
#
_cell.length_a   1.000
_cell.length_b   1.000
_cell.length_c   1.000
_cell.angle_alpha   90.00
_cell.angle_beta   90.00
_cell.angle_gamma   90.00
#
_symmetry.space_group_name_H-M   'P 1'
#
loop_
_entity.id
_entity.type
_entity.pdbx_description
1 polymer ?
#
loop_
_entity_poly.entity_id
_entity_poly.type
_entity_poly.pdbx_seq_one_letter_code
_entity_poly.pdbx_strand_id
1 'polypeptide(L)'
;SYGQHVQHFKVLRQRNGKYFLWEEKFNSLNELVDFYRTTTIAKKQQIFLRDEDQTQEVRRPKFVQAQFDFSAHDGSQLPFLRGDIIEVLDCPDPNWWQGKIYGRVGLFPRNYVHPIHK
;
A
#
# COMPACT_ATOMS: atom_id res chain seq x y z
N SER A 1 -7.47 -9.03 -15.59
CA SER A 1 -6.32 -9.54 -14.83
C SER A 1 -5.42 -10.26 -15.82
N TYR A 2 -4.25 -9.69 -16.14
CA TYR A 2 -3.22 -10.44 -16.86
C TYR A 2 -2.57 -11.34 -15.83
N GLY A 3 -2.75 -12.66 -15.95
CA GLY A 3 -2.13 -13.59 -15.01
C GLY A 3 -0.63 -13.33 -14.92
N GLN A 4 -0.14 -13.07 -13.71
CA GLN A 4 1.27 -13.06 -13.26
C GLN A 4 2.33 -12.28 -14.07
N HIS A 5 2.01 -11.63 -15.19
CA HIS A 5 2.98 -10.97 -16.07
C HIS A 5 2.70 -9.46 -16.19
N VAL A 6 3.71 -8.65 -15.92
CA VAL A 6 3.67 -7.19 -16.09
C VAL A 6 4.04 -6.85 -17.53
N GLN A 7 3.11 -6.22 -18.25
CA GLN A 7 3.35 -5.70 -19.59
C GLN A 7 3.65 -4.21 -19.54
N HIS A 8 4.83 -3.80 -20.00
CA HIS A 8 5.22 -2.40 -20.08
C HIS A 8 4.81 -1.79 -21.42
N PHE A 9 4.26 -0.58 -21.37
CA PHE A 9 3.95 0.23 -22.55
C PHE A 9 4.73 1.55 -22.48
N LYS A 10 5.39 1.92 -23.58
CA LYS A 10 6.19 3.13 -23.64
C LYS A 10 5.31 4.31 -24.03
N VAL A 11 5.13 5.26 -23.12
CA VAL A 11 4.52 6.55 -23.44
C VAL A 11 5.53 7.41 -24.19
N LEU A 12 5.17 7.85 -25.39
CA LEU A 12 5.97 8.73 -26.23
C LEU A 12 5.45 10.17 -26.12
N ARG A 13 6.36 11.14 -26.27
CA ARG A 13 6.04 12.56 -26.26
C ARG A 13 6.52 13.22 -27.55
N GLN A 14 5.63 13.91 -28.23
CA GLN A 14 5.95 14.71 -29.42
C GLN A 14 6.60 16.05 -29.03
N ARG A 15 7.29 16.68 -29.99
CA ARG A 15 7.93 18.01 -29.79
C ARG A 15 6.93 19.11 -29.42
N ASN A 16 5.67 18.97 -29.81
CA ASN A 16 4.57 19.89 -29.45
C ASN A 16 3.98 19.63 -28.05
N GLY A 17 4.55 18.70 -27.28
CA GLY A 17 4.10 18.38 -25.92
C GLY A 17 3.04 17.30 -25.81
N LYS A 18 2.51 16.77 -26.92
CA LYS A 18 1.47 15.72 -26.89
C LYS A 18 2.03 14.34 -26.51
N TYR A 19 1.27 13.60 -25.70
CA TYR A 19 1.57 12.24 -25.24
C TYR A 19 0.78 11.20 -26.04
N PHE A 20 1.37 10.06 -26.33
CA PHE A 20 0.70 8.96 -27.02
C PHE A 20 1.34 7.62 -26.70
N LEU A 21 0.52 6.57 -26.74
CA LEU A 21 0.96 5.18 -26.67
C LEU A 21 0.84 4.48 -28.02
N TRP A 22 -0.26 4.76 -28.72
CA TRP A 22 -0.60 4.26 -30.04
C TRP A 22 -0.89 5.44 -30.99
N GLU A 23 -1.93 5.38 -31.82
CA GLU A 23 -2.25 6.43 -32.80
C GLU A 23 -2.87 7.68 -32.15
N GLU A 24 -3.59 7.50 -31.04
CA GLU A 24 -4.27 8.57 -30.30
C GLU A 24 -3.29 9.47 -29.53
N LYS A 25 -3.51 10.79 -29.61
CA LYS A 25 -2.63 11.82 -29.02
C LYS A 25 -3.38 12.66 -27.98
N PHE A 26 -2.76 12.80 -26.81
CA PHE A 26 -3.31 13.47 -25.64
C PHE A 26 -2.47 14.68 -25.24
N ASN A 27 -3.07 15.67 -24.59
CA ASN A 27 -2.37 16.88 -24.14
C ASN A 27 -1.70 16.69 -22.77
N SER A 28 -2.12 15.67 -22.02
CA SER A 28 -1.55 15.32 -20.72
C SER A 28 -1.49 13.82 -20.51
N LEU A 29 -0.68 13.39 -19.54
CA LEU A 29 -0.65 12.00 -19.09
C LEU A 29 -1.97 11.59 -18.44
N ASN A 30 -2.62 12.49 -17.70
CA ASN A 30 -3.93 12.23 -17.09
C ASN A 30 -5.00 11.94 -18.15
N GLU A 31 -5.05 12.75 -19.21
CA GLU A 31 -5.99 12.54 -20.32
C GLU A 31 -5.76 11.20 -21.03
N LEU A 32 -4.49 10.81 -21.21
CA LEU A 32 -4.12 9.49 -21.73
C LEU A 32 -4.61 8.37 -20.81
N VAL A 33 -4.41 8.51 -19.49
CA VAL A 33 -4.84 7.52 -18.49
C VAL A 33 -6.37 7.39 -18.52
N ASP A 34 -7.09 8.51 -18.47
CA ASP A 34 -8.56 8.53 -18.47
C ASP A 34 -9.14 7.88 -19.73
N PHE A 35 -8.52 8.11 -20.89
CA PHE A 35 -8.93 7.46 -22.13
C PHE A 35 -8.79 5.93 -22.06
N TYR A 36 -7.66 5.42 -21.57
CA TYR A 36 -7.45 3.97 -21.49
C TYR A 36 -8.16 3.31 -20.29
N ARG A 37 -8.87 4.07 -19.44
CA ARG A 37 -9.82 3.50 -18.47
C ARG A 37 -11.09 2.97 -19.13
N THR A 38 -11.48 3.56 -20.26
CA THR A 38 -12.70 3.18 -21.02
C THR A 38 -12.38 2.55 -22.37
N THR A 39 -11.15 2.73 -22.86
CA THR A 39 -10.66 2.19 -24.12
C THR A 39 -9.54 1.18 -23.88
N THR A 40 -9.52 0.08 -24.64
CA THR A 40 -8.48 -0.94 -24.44
C THR A 40 -7.08 -0.42 -24.73
N ILE A 41 -6.13 -0.65 -23.83
CA ILE A 41 -4.72 -0.30 -24.00
C ILE A 41 -3.95 -1.33 -24.83
N ALA A 42 -4.46 -2.56 -24.95
CA ALA A 42 -3.77 -3.66 -25.63
C ALA A 42 -4.40 -4.03 -26.99
N LYS A 43 -3.54 -4.45 -27.94
CA LYS A 43 -3.93 -4.80 -29.31
C LYS A 43 -4.65 -6.15 -29.45
N LYS A 44 -4.37 -7.09 -28.55
CA LYS A 44 -4.83 -8.49 -28.67
C LYS A 44 -5.87 -8.90 -27.62
N GLN A 45 -6.04 -8.10 -26.57
CA GLN A 45 -6.89 -8.42 -25.42
C GLN A 45 -7.56 -7.14 -24.92
N GLN A 46 -8.80 -7.26 -24.41
CA GLN A 46 -9.51 -6.13 -23.80
C GLN A 46 -8.94 -5.87 -22.41
N ILE A 47 -8.09 -4.84 -22.31
CA ILE A 47 -7.42 -4.45 -21.07
C ILE A 47 -7.65 -2.96 -20.89
N PHE A 48 -8.27 -2.60 -19.78
CA PHE A 48 -8.49 -1.23 -19.40
C PHE A 48 -7.54 -0.88 -18.26
N LEU A 49 -7.04 0.36 -18.26
CA LEU A 49 -6.42 0.91 -17.07
C LEU A 49 -7.48 0.91 -15.98
N ARG A 50 -7.14 0.27 -14.87
CA ARG A 50 -7.87 0.45 -13.63
C ARG A 50 -6.90 1.18 -12.73
N ASP A 51 -7.44 2.09 -11.94
CA ASP A 51 -6.72 2.44 -10.74
C ASP A 51 -6.49 1.13 -9.99
N GLU A 52 -5.29 0.93 -9.46
CA GLU A 52 -5.21 0.01 -8.35
C GLU A 52 -6.24 0.53 -7.36
N ASP A 53 -7.32 -0.24 -7.15
CA ASP A 53 -8.05 -0.19 -5.90
C ASP A 53 -6.93 -0.24 -4.88
N GLN A 54 -6.61 0.92 -4.26
CA GLN A 54 -5.65 1.02 -3.18
C GLN A 54 -6.04 -0.13 -2.27
N THR A 55 -5.27 -1.20 -2.31
CA THR A 55 -5.69 -2.47 -1.75
C THR A 55 -5.38 -2.31 -0.28
N GLN A 56 -6.18 -1.49 0.39
CA GLN A 56 -6.12 -1.22 1.81
C GLN A 56 -4.70 -1.32 2.38
N GLU A 57 -3.74 -0.56 1.85
CA GLU A 57 -2.82 0.11 2.75
C GLU A 57 -3.65 1.15 3.51
N VAL A 58 -4.57 0.68 4.36
CA VAL A 58 -5.11 1.44 5.48
C VAL A 58 -3.87 1.94 6.16
N ARG A 59 -3.49 3.21 5.93
CA ARG A 59 -2.25 3.86 6.39
C ARG A 59 -1.81 3.23 7.70
N ARG A 60 -1.01 2.17 7.63
CA ARG A 60 -0.72 1.38 8.82
C ARG A 60 0.16 2.31 9.64
N PRO A 61 -0.27 2.69 10.85
CA PRO A 61 0.47 3.67 11.60
C PRO A 61 1.88 3.14 11.81
N LYS A 62 2.89 3.87 11.33
CA LYS A 62 4.29 3.46 11.52
C LYS A 62 4.64 3.32 13.00
N PHE A 63 3.99 4.14 13.84
CA PHE A 63 4.15 4.13 15.28
C PHE A 63 2.80 4.12 15.99
N VAL A 64 2.73 3.34 17.05
CA VAL A 64 1.57 3.26 17.94
C VAL A 64 2.02 3.44 19.38
N GLN A 65 1.17 4.03 20.21
CA GLN A 65 1.40 4.18 21.65
C GLN A 65 0.56 3.17 22.43
N ALA A 66 1.22 2.40 23.29
CA ALA A 66 0.55 1.51 24.24
C ALA A 66 -0.36 2.29 25.20
N GLN A 67 -1.65 1.93 25.21
CA GLN A 67 -2.65 2.48 26.13
C GLN A 67 -2.72 1.69 27.44
N PHE A 68 -2.27 0.43 27.41
CA PHE A 68 -2.28 -0.49 28.54
C PHE A 68 -0.98 -1.29 28.60
N ASP A 69 -0.70 -1.91 29.74
CA ASP A 69 0.40 -2.85 29.89
C ASP A 69 0.03 -4.19 29.25
N PHE A 70 1.00 -4.86 28.65
CA PHE A 70 0.82 -6.19 28.06
C PHE A 70 1.98 -7.11 28.45
N SER A 71 1.63 -8.23 29.07
CA SER A 71 2.58 -9.28 29.44
C SER A 71 2.53 -10.39 28.39
N ALA A 72 3.70 -10.78 27.90
CA ALA A 72 3.84 -11.89 26.97
C ALA A 72 3.60 -13.23 27.68
N HIS A 73 2.79 -14.09 27.08
CA HIS A 73 2.52 -15.45 27.56
C HIS A 73 3.51 -16.47 26.97
N ASP A 74 4.05 -16.18 25.79
CA ASP A 74 4.99 -17.02 25.05
C ASP A 74 6.04 -16.16 24.31
N GLY A 75 7.09 -16.81 23.78
CA GLY A 75 8.22 -16.13 23.14
C GLY A 75 7.89 -15.43 21.82
N SER A 76 6.68 -15.61 21.27
CA SER A 76 6.22 -14.93 20.07
C SER A 76 5.63 -13.54 20.35
N GLN A 77 5.25 -13.27 21.60
CA GLN A 77 4.58 -12.05 22.02
C GLN A 77 5.56 -10.96 22.44
N LEU A 78 5.22 -9.71 22.11
CA LEU A 78 6.00 -8.53 22.45
C LEU A 78 5.43 -7.89 23.73
N PRO A 79 6.08 -8.01 24.90
CA PRO A 79 5.63 -7.31 26.10
C PRO A 79 5.96 -5.81 26.01
N PHE A 80 5.07 -4.97 26.54
CA PHE A 80 5.23 -3.51 26.60
C PHE A 80 4.46 -2.93 27.79
N LEU A 81 4.80 -1.71 28.18
CA LEU A 81 4.14 -0.95 29.23
C LEU A 81 3.31 0.20 28.63
N ARG A 82 2.29 0.65 29.35
CA ARG A 82 1.51 1.83 28.98
C ARG A 82 2.44 3.03 28.75
N GLY A 83 2.25 3.69 27.62
CA GLY A 83 3.03 4.84 27.19
C GLY A 83 4.16 4.50 26.21
N ASP A 84 4.53 3.22 26.11
CA ASP A 84 5.55 2.75 25.17
C ASP A 84 5.18 3.04 23.71
N ILE A 85 6.20 3.33 22.90
CA ILE A 85 6.05 3.58 21.46
C ILE A 85 6.56 2.37 20.70
N ILE A 86 5.66 1.73 19.96
CA ILE A 86 5.95 0.51 19.20
C ILE A 86 5.98 0.87 17.73
N GLU A 87 7.04 0.47 17.04
CA GLU A 87 7.13 0.54 15.58
C GLU A 87 6.35 -0.64 14.98
N VAL A 88 5.38 -0.38 14.10
CA VAL A 88 4.58 -1.43 13.45
C VAL A 88 5.34 -1.93 12.23
N LEU A 89 5.69 -3.22 12.23
CA LEU A 89 6.42 -3.88 11.14
C LEU A 89 5.47 -4.58 10.18
N ASP A 90 4.49 -5.30 10.71
CA ASP A 90 3.49 -6.01 9.92
C ASP A 90 2.15 -6.11 10.67
N CYS A 91 1.09 -6.34 9.94
CA CYS A 91 -0.25 -6.62 10.46
C CYS A 91 -0.74 -7.89 9.78
N PRO A 92 -0.26 -9.08 10.24
CA PRO A 92 -0.65 -10.36 9.66
C PRO A 92 -2.16 -10.59 9.75
N ASP A 93 -2.81 -10.01 10.76
CA ASP A 93 -4.26 -10.03 10.92
C ASP A 93 -4.80 -8.75 11.60
N PRO A 94 -6.14 -8.56 11.66
CA PRO A 94 -6.75 -7.36 12.22
C PRO A 94 -6.55 -7.16 13.73
N ASN A 95 -6.27 -8.24 14.47
CA ASN A 95 -6.27 -8.26 15.94
C ASN A 95 -4.84 -8.29 16.51
N TRP A 96 -3.92 -8.95 15.83
CA TRP A 96 -2.53 -9.11 16.25
C TRP A 96 -1.58 -8.51 15.22
N TRP A 97 -0.78 -7.58 15.70
CA TRP A 97 0.19 -6.85 14.91
C TRP A 97 1.60 -7.22 15.33
N GLN A 98 2.51 -7.23 14.37
CA GLN A 98 3.92 -7.42 14.65
C GLN A 98 4.59 -6.07 14.77
N GLY A 99 5.32 -5.86 15.86
CA GLY A 99 6.03 -4.61 16.09
C GLY A 99 7.38 -4.80 16.71
N LYS A 100 8.05 -3.67 16.93
CA LYS A 100 9.38 -3.59 17.51
C LYS A 100 9.42 -2.54 18.61
N ILE A 101 9.98 -2.93 19.76
CA ILE A 101 10.28 -2.03 20.87
C ILE A 101 11.55 -2.49 21.59
N TYR A 102 12.42 -1.54 21.97
CA TYR A 102 13.68 -1.82 22.68
C TYR A 102 14.54 -2.93 22.03
N GLY A 103 14.52 -3.03 20.70
CA GLY A 103 15.24 -4.06 19.94
C GLY A 103 14.59 -5.44 19.91
N ARG A 104 13.47 -5.64 20.62
CA ARG A 104 12.68 -6.88 20.58
C ARG A 104 11.59 -6.78 19.51
N VAL A 105 11.30 -7.89 18.86
CA VAL A 105 10.25 -8.02 17.84
C VAL A 105 9.29 -9.11 18.27
N GLY A 106 7.99 -8.87 18.12
CA GLY A 106 6.98 -9.86 18.44
C GLY A 106 5.56 -9.35 18.17
N LEU A 107 4.59 -10.18 18.51
CA LEU A 107 3.18 -9.93 18.29
C LEU A 107 2.55 -9.20 19.49
N PHE A 108 1.66 -8.25 19.21
CA PHE A 108 0.89 -7.55 20.21
C PHE A 108 -0.56 -7.30 19.75
N PRO A 109 -1.52 -7.21 20.68
CA PRO A 109 -2.91 -6.94 20.34
C PRO A 109 -3.12 -5.48 19.90
N ARG A 110 -3.72 -5.28 18.73
CA ARG A 110 -4.06 -3.96 18.18
C ARG A 110 -4.89 -3.11 19.14
N ASN A 111 -5.80 -3.72 19.90
CA ASN A 111 -6.72 -3.01 20.80
C ASN A 111 -6.02 -2.40 22.03
N TYR A 112 -4.74 -2.71 22.25
CA TYR A 112 -3.96 -2.19 23.38
C TYR A 112 -3.18 -0.94 23.01
N VAL A 113 -3.25 -0.50 21.75
CA VAL A 113 -2.43 0.59 21.23
C VAL A 113 -3.28 1.63 20.50
N HIS A 114 -2.77 2.86 20.43
CA HIS A 114 -3.37 3.94 19.65
C HIS A 114 -2.41 4.43 18.57
N PRO A 115 -2.86 4.61 17.31
CA PRO A 115 -2.07 5.21 16.23
C PRO A 115 -1.51 6.59 16.61
N ILE A 116 -0.23 6.83 16.35
CA ILE A 116 0.37 8.17 16.49
C ILE A 116 0.51 8.77 15.09
N HIS A 117 -0.14 9.90 14.88
CA HIS A 117 0.08 10.74 13.70
C HIS A 117 1.12 11.79 14.08
N LYS A 118 2.28 11.79 13.40
CA LYS A 118 3.24 12.90 13.45
C LYS A 118 2.92 13.90 12.35
#